data_AF-A0A2S8F0A4-F1
#
_entry.id   AF-A0A2S8F0A4-F1
#
_cell.length_a   1.000
_cell.length_b   1.000
_cell.length_c   1.000
_cell.angle_alpha   90.00
_cell.angle_beta   90.00
_cell.angle_gamma   90.00
#
_symmetry.space_group_name_H-M   'P 1'
#
loop_
_entity.id
_entity.type
_entity.pdbx_description
1 polymer ?
#
loop_
_entity_poly.entity_id
_entity_poly.type
_entity_poly.pdbx_seq_one_letter_code
_entity_poly.pdbx_strand_id
1 'polypeptide(L)'
;MERREKGSGKNARASTTDPEARKMKMGDGGFRPAFNVQFATTTETGVIVGVDVTQEGTDGGQLLPMYEQIAQRYQQHPQEYLADGGFVNLAAITHLEANGTATYLPIVDEAKKREKGQDPHAPVKGDSEGVKAWRARMGTENAKAIYKNRASSAELSNASCRNRGLWSFNVRGQIKAKSVALWHAIVHNFHRLLDLTRKATAAT
;
A
#
# COMPACT_ATOMS: atom_id res chain seq x y z
N MET A 1 -9.74 -4.16 -18.41
CA MET A 1 -9.93 -2.99 -19.30
C MET A 1 -10.00 -1.74 -18.44
N GLU A 2 -9.14 -0.76 -18.71
CA GLU A 2 -9.14 0.56 -18.03
C GLU A 2 -10.51 1.23 -18.22
N ARG A 3 -11.22 1.57 -17.14
CA ARG A 3 -12.46 2.34 -17.24
C ARG A 3 -12.10 3.79 -17.55
N ARG A 4 -12.17 4.18 -18.82
CA ARG A 4 -11.99 5.57 -19.25
C ARG A 4 -13.33 6.27 -19.38
N GLU A 5 -13.37 7.54 -18.99
CA GLU A 5 -14.49 8.41 -19.34
C GLU A 5 -14.68 8.46 -20.86
N LYS A 6 -15.92 8.29 -21.28
CA LYS A 6 -16.34 8.29 -22.68
C LYS A 6 -16.00 9.65 -23.30
N GLY A 7 -15.15 9.68 -24.33
CA GLY A 7 -14.76 10.92 -25.04
C GLY A 7 -13.35 11.45 -24.73
N SER A 8 -12.64 10.87 -23.76
CA SER A 8 -11.28 11.30 -23.37
C SER A 8 -10.15 10.99 -24.38
N GLY A 9 -10.45 10.25 -25.46
CA GLY A 9 -9.44 9.76 -26.42
C GLY A 9 -8.63 10.86 -27.12
N LYS A 10 -9.22 12.03 -27.38
CA LYS A 10 -8.53 13.15 -28.07
C LYS A 10 -7.41 13.79 -27.23
N ASN A 11 -7.47 13.67 -25.91
CA ASN A 11 -6.47 14.20 -24.97
C ASN A 11 -5.66 13.08 -24.30
N ALA A 12 -5.76 11.85 -24.81
CA ALA A 12 -5.06 10.70 -24.27
C ALA A 12 -3.56 10.91 -24.41
N ARG A 13 -2.87 11.14 -23.29
CA ARG A 13 -1.41 11.19 -23.25
C ARG A 13 -0.90 9.80 -22.88
N ALA A 14 -0.23 9.17 -23.83
CA ALA A 14 0.47 7.91 -23.63
C ALA A 14 1.98 8.16 -23.50
N SER A 15 2.69 7.23 -22.88
CA SER A 15 4.15 7.21 -22.95
C SER A 15 4.59 7.01 -24.40
N THR A 16 5.59 7.75 -24.85
CA THR A 16 6.19 7.57 -26.19
C THR A 16 7.25 6.47 -26.21
N THR A 17 7.69 5.98 -25.04
CA THR A 17 8.78 5.01 -24.93
C THR A 17 8.34 3.67 -24.39
N ASP A 18 7.26 3.60 -23.59
CA ASP A 18 6.74 2.37 -23.00
C ASP A 18 5.20 2.32 -23.06
N PRO A 19 4.58 1.50 -23.92
CA PRO A 19 3.12 1.46 -24.07
C PRO A 19 2.38 1.00 -22.80
N GLU A 20 3.06 0.35 -21.86
CA GLU A 20 2.46 -0.08 -20.60
C GLU A 20 2.58 0.97 -19.50
N ALA A 21 3.48 1.95 -19.61
CA ALA A 21 3.53 3.05 -18.65
C ALA A 21 2.28 3.95 -18.76
N ARG A 22 1.79 4.45 -17.62
CA ARG A 22 0.62 5.34 -17.57
C ARG A 22 1.01 6.71 -17.03
N LYS A 23 0.30 7.76 -17.48
CA LYS A 23 0.51 9.11 -16.96
C LYS A 23 -0.03 9.16 -15.53
N MET A 24 0.87 9.23 -14.55
CA MET A 24 0.53 9.26 -13.13
C MET A 24 0.90 10.61 -12.51
N LYS A 25 0.13 11.03 -11.50
CA LYS A 25 0.48 12.18 -10.65
C LYS A 25 1.61 11.76 -9.72
N MET A 26 2.57 12.66 -9.54
CA MET A 26 3.75 12.42 -8.73
C MET A 26 3.73 13.25 -7.45
N GLY A 27 4.60 12.90 -6.50
CA GLY A 27 4.74 13.63 -5.23
C GLY A 27 5.22 15.08 -5.39
N ASP A 28 5.89 15.41 -6.50
CA ASP A 28 6.31 16.78 -6.84
C ASP A 28 5.19 17.61 -7.52
N GLY A 29 3.97 17.06 -7.60
CA GLY A 29 2.84 17.70 -8.28
C GLY A 29 2.84 17.55 -9.80
N GLY A 30 3.92 17.04 -10.38
CA GLY A 30 4.05 16.78 -11.81
C GLY A 30 3.30 15.54 -12.27
N PHE A 31 3.22 15.36 -13.59
CA PHE A 31 2.69 14.16 -14.22
C PHE A 31 3.71 13.58 -15.19
N ARG A 32 4.02 12.29 -15.06
CA ARG A 32 4.95 11.57 -15.94
C ARG A 32 4.49 10.14 -16.18
N PRO A 33 4.91 9.50 -17.29
CA PRO A 33 4.77 8.07 -17.45
C PRO A 33 5.44 7.33 -16.28
N ALA A 34 4.68 6.48 -15.61
CA ALA A 34 5.15 5.72 -14.47
C ALA A 34 4.39 4.40 -14.34
N PHE A 35 4.92 3.55 -13.46
CA PHE A 35 4.22 2.44 -12.84
C PHE A 35 4.08 2.74 -11.35
N ASN A 36 3.06 2.16 -10.73
CA ASN A 36 2.84 2.23 -9.30
C ASN A 36 3.49 0.99 -8.64
N VAL A 37 4.56 1.18 -7.89
CA VAL A 37 5.26 0.10 -7.17
C VAL A 37 4.63 -0.07 -5.80
N GLN A 38 4.29 -1.31 -5.47
CA GLN A 38 3.63 -1.69 -4.23
C GLN A 38 4.55 -2.59 -3.43
N PHE A 39 4.81 -2.22 -2.17
CA PHE A 39 5.51 -3.05 -1.20
C PHE A 39 4.63 -3.29 0.02
N ALA A 40 4.62 -4.52 0.52
CA ALA A 40 4.12 -4.85 1.85
C ALA A 40 5.29 -5.24 2.73
N THR A 41 5.38 -4.63 3.90
CA THR A 41 6.51 -4.72 4.81
C THR A 41 6.02 -5.07 6.21
N THR A 42 6.66 -6.03 6.87
CA THR A 42 6.36 -6.37 8.27
C THR A 42 6.73 -5.21 9.20
N THR A 43 5.89 -4.91 10.18
CA THR A 43 6.11 -3.80 11.14
C THR A 43 7.30 -4.03 12.07
N GLU A 44 7.50 -5.26 12.54
CA GLU A 44 8.54 -5.58 13.53
C GLU A 44 9.94 -5.63 12.94
N THR A 45 10.11 -6.33 11.82
CA THR A 45 11.43 -6.61 11.25
C THR A 45 11.79 -5.71 10.07
N GLY A 46 10.81 -5.02 9.48
CA GLY A 46 11.00 -4.20 8.28
C GLY A 46 11.28 -5.01 7.01
N VAL A 47 11.02 -6.33 7.01
CA VAL A 47 11.18 -7.20 5.84
C VAL A 47 10.03 -7.01 4.87
N ILE A 48 10.35 -6.86 3.59
CA ILE A 48 9.36 -6.81 2.50
C ILE A 48 8.87 -8.23 2.24
N VAL A 49 7.58 -8.45 2.40
CA VAL A 49 6.91 -9.75 2.24
C VAL A 49 6.02 -9.82 1.00
N GLY A 50 5.67 -8.66 0.43
CA GLY A 50 4.87 -8.53 -0.78
C GLY A 50 5.45 -7.48 -1.72
N VAL A 51 5.41 -7.75 -3.04
CA VAL A 51 5.90 -6.86 -4.08
C VAL A 51 4.98 -6.94 -5.29
N ASP A 52 4.53 -5.80 -5.78
CA ASP A 52 3.88 -5.72 -7.07
C ASP A 52 4.19 -4.41 -7.80
N VAL A 53 3.89 -4.39 -9.09
CA VAL A 53 3.99 -3.20 -9.93
C VAL A 53 2.75 -3.13 -10.78
N THR A 54 2.02 -2.02 -10.73
CA THR A 54 0.74 -1.85 -11.41
C THR A 54 0.70 -0.61 -12.30
N GLN A 55 -0.26 -0.59 -13.22
CA GLN A 55 -0.53 0.55 -14.10
C GLN A 55 -1.54 1.53 -13.49
N GLU A 56 -2.04 1.23 -12.27
CA GLU A 56 -3.06 2.02 -11.60
C GLU A 56 -2.44 3.27 -10.97
N GLY A 57 -2.93 4.44 -11.37
CA GLY A 57 -2.44 5.73 -10.85
C GLY A 57 -2.92 6.08 -9.44
N THR A 58 -3.67 5.19 -8.79
CA THR A 58 -4.22 5.33 -7.45
C THR A 58 -4.04 4.03 -6.66
N ASP A 59 -3.95 4.16 -5.34
CA ASP A 59 -3.79 3.03 -4.42
C ASP A 59 -5.13 2.42 -3.97
N GLY A 60 -6.28 3.06 -4.28
CA GLY A 60 -7.62 2.70 -3.78
C GLY A 60 -8.17 1.31 -4.18
N GLY A 61 -7.39 0.52 -4.91
CA GLY A 61 -7.69 -0.87 -5.26
C GLY A 61 -6.55 -1.85 -4.97
N GLN A 62 -5.46 -1.39 -4.34
CA GLN A 62 -4.23 -2.17 -4.20
C GLN A 62 -4.13 -2.93 -2.87
N LEU A 63 -5.07 -2.71 -1.94
CA LEU A 63 -5.08 -3.38 -0.64
C LEU A 63 -5.30 -4.90 -0.76
N LEU A 64 -6.38 -5.30 -1.44
CA LEU A 64 -6.77 -6.71 -1.56
C LEU A 64 -5.78 -7.53 -2.41
N PRO A 65 -5.31 -7.07 -3.59
CA PRO A 65 -4.32 -7.83 -4.36
C PRO A 65 -3.02 -8.11 -3.59
N MET A 66 -2.54 -7.15 -2.81
CA MET A 66 -1.34 -7.34 -1.99
C MET A 66 -1.59 -8.32 -0.84
N TYR A 67 -2.75 -8.22 -0.18
CA TYR A 67 -3.17 -9.14 0.88
C TYR A 67 -3.27 -10.59 0.37
N GLU A 68 -3.92 -10.82 -0.77
CA GLU A 68 -4.04 -12.15 -1.38
C GLU A 68 -2.69 -12.70 -1.81
N GLN A 69 -1.79 -11.85 -2.34
CA GLN A 69 -0.43 -12.26 -2.66
C GLN A 69 0.33 -12.78 -1.42
N ILE A 70 0.19 -12.10 -0.28
CA ILE A 70 0.81 -12.52 0.99
C ILE A 70 0.20 -13.85 1.43
N ALA A 71 -1.14 -13.96 1.43
CA ALA A 71 -1.84 -15.18 1.82
C ALA A 71 -1.41 -16.38 0.96
N GLN A 72 -1.33 -16.20 -0.35
CA GLN A 72 -0.88 -17.24 -1.27
C GLN A 72 0.59 -17.64 -1.03
N ARG A 73 1.47 -16.67 -0.78
CA ARG A 73 2.91 -16.93 -0.62
C ARG A 73 3.24 -17.63 0.70
N TYR A 74 2.60 -17.23 1.79
CA TYR A 74 2.92 -17.71 3.13
C TYR A 74 1.91 -18.71 3.68
N GLN A 75 0.84 -19.01 2.92
CA GLN A 75 -0.25 -19.89 3.34
C GLN A 75 -0.90 -19.45 4.66
N GLN A 76 -0.89 -18.14 4.92
CA GLN A 76 -1.45 -17.53 6.12
C GLN A 76 -1.86 -16.08 5.85
N HIS A 77 -2.94 -15.66 6.50
CA HIS A 77 -3.35 -14.26 6.50
C HIS A 77 -2.63 -13.51 7.62
N PRO A 78 -2.23 -12.24 7.40
CA PRO A 78 -1.73 -11.40 8.47
C PRO A 78 -2.82 -11.17 9.51
N GLN A 79 -2.45 -11.16 10.79
CA GLN A 79 -3.39 -10.87 11.88
C GLN A 79 -3.80 -9.39 11.88
N GLU A 80 -2.85 -8.51 11.58
CA GLU A 80 -3.05 -7.07 11.48
C GLU A 80 -2.54 -6.55 10.14
N TYR A 81 -3.27 -5.62 9.53
CA TYR A 81 -2.89 -5.04 8.23
C TYR A 81 -3.03 -3.52 8.23
N LEU A 82 -1.88 -2.84 8.14
CA LEU A 82 -1.77 -1.38 8.19
C LEU A 82 -1.57 -0.83 6.78
N ALA A 83 -2.33 0.19 6.38
CA ALA A 83 -2.13 0.89 5.11
C ALA A 83 -2.52 2.37 5.20
N ASP A 84 -2.06 3.17 4.25
CA ASP A 84 -2.39 4.60 4.16
C ASP A 84 -3.86 4.84 3.78
N GLY A 85 -4.37 6.05 4.04
CA GLY A 85 -5.71 6.47 3.64
C GLY A 85 -6.00 6.33 2.14
N GLY A 86 -4.97 6.41 1.29
CA GLY A 86 -5.08 6.15 -0.15
C GLY A 86 -5.53 4.73 -0.52
N PHE A 87 -5.41 3.77 0.40
CA PHE A 87 -5.80 2.37 0.20
C PHE A 87 -7.21 2.04 0.72
N VAL A 88 -7.92 3.02 1.30
CA VAL A 88 -9.25 2.78 1.88
C VAL A 88 -10.23 2.34 0.80
N ASN A 89 -10.67 1.09 0.93
CA ASN A 89 -11.69 0.48 0.09
C ASN A 89 -12.58 -0.41 0.97
N LEU A 90 -13.85 -0.06 1.12
CA LEU A 90 -14.76 -0.72 2.06
C LEU A 90 -14.99 -2.20 1.75
N ALA A 91 -14.99 -2.58 0.46
CA ALA A 91 -15.13 -3.98 0.05
C ALA A 91 -13.89 -4.79 0.42
N ALA A 92 -12.69 -4.23 0.20
CA ALA A 92 -11.44 -4.86 0.62
C ALA A 92 -11.37 -5.00 2.16
N ILE A 93 -11.72 -3.94 2.90
CA ILE A 93 -11.77 -3.98 4.37
C ILE A 93 -12.72 -5.08 4.84
N THR A 94 -13.92 -5.18 4.26
CA THR A 94 -14.88 -6.25 4.59
C THR A 94 -14.28 -7.63 4.37
N HIS A 95 -13.57 -7.82 3.25
CA HIS A 95 -12.93 -9.10 2.93
C HIS A 95 -11.83 -9.47 3.94
N LEU A 96 -10.95 -8.53 4.28
CA LEU A 96 -9.86 -8.76 5.23
C LEU A 96 -10.40 -9.11 6.63
N GLU A 97 -11.38 -8.34 7.12
CA GLU A 97 -11.99 -8.56 8.43
C GLU A 97 -12.74 -9.90 8.49
N ALA A 98 -13.41 -10.30 7.40
CA ALA A 98 -14.09 -11.60 7.30
C ALA A 98 -13.11 -12.79 7.35
N ASN A 99 -11.84 -12.58 6.98
CA ASN A 99 -10.77 -13.56 7.09
C ASN A 99 -9.96 -13.43 8.40
N GLY A 100 -10.49 -12.69 9.39
CA GLY A 100 -9.87 -12.56 10.70
C GLY A 100 -8.69 -11.57 10.76
N THR A 101 -8.49 -10.76 9.73
CA THR A 101 -7.44 -9.73 9.70
C THR A 101 -7.97 -8.39 10.22
N ALA A 102 -7.40 -7.88 11.31
CA ALA A 102 -7.68 -6.55 11.82
C ALA A 102 -7.01 -5.47 10.94
N THR A 103 -7.82 -4.69 10.24
CA THR A 103 -7.36 -3.58 9.40
C THR A 103 -7.14 -2.28 10.19
N TYR A 104 -6.07 -1.56 9.84
CA TYR A 104 -5.69 -0.27 10.41
C TYR A 104 -5.37 0.73 9.29
N LEU A 105 -6.42 1.38 8.81
CA LEU A 105 -6.36 2.45 7.81
C LEU A 105 -7.05 3.69 8.39
N PRO A 106 -6.51 4.91 8.18
CA PRO A 106 -7.14 6.12 8.70
C PRO A 106 -8.49 6.37 8.03
N ILE A 107 -9.42 6.97 8.75
CA ILE A 107 -10.71 7.32 8.17
C ILE A 107 -10.50 8.56 7.29
N VAL A 108 -10.88 8.47 6.01
CA VAL A 108 -10.75 9.61 5.09
C VAL A 108 -11.69 10.74 5.52
N ASP A 109 -11.19 11.98 5.43
CA ASP A 109 -11.93 13.21 5.73
C ASP A 109 -12.47 13.33 7.18
N GLU A 110 -11.76 12.80 8.19
CA GLU A 110 -12.15 12.90 9.60
C GLU A 110 -12.49 14.32 10.05
N ALA A 111 -11.63 15.31 9.73
CA ALA A 111 -11.84 16.70 10.13
C ALA A 111 -13.15 17.27 9.55
N LYS A 112 -13.40 17.05 8.26
CA LYS A 112 -14.63 17.51 7.59
C LYS A 112 -15.88 16.84 8.15
N LYS A 113 -15.79 15.59 8.60
CA LYS A 113 -16.90 14.90 9.26
C LYS A 113 -17.19 15.51 10.63
N ARG A 114 -16.14 15.78 11.43
CA ARG A 114 -16.28 16.44 12.73
C ARG A 114 -16.86 17.86 12.60
N GLU A 115 -16.43 18.63 11.60
CA GLU A 115 -17.00 19.95 11.28
C GLU A 115 -18.50 19.90 10.97
N LYS A 116 -18.97 18.79 10.38
CA LYS A 116 -20.39 18.53 10.10
C LYS A 116 -21.14 17.92 11.30
N GLY A 117 -20.51 17.84 12.48
CA GLY A 117 -21.09 17.22 13.67
C GLY A 117 -21.26 15.70 13.57
N GLN A 118 -20.56 15.05 12.63
CA GLN A 118 -20.62 13.60 12.43
C GLN A 118 -19.42 12.94 13.11
N ASP A 119 -19.67 11.91 13.90
CA ASP A 119 -18.60 11.06 14.42
C ASP A 119 -17.99 10.22 13.28
N PRO A 120 -16.70 10.41 12.94
CA PRO A 120 -16.06 9.63 11.88
C PRO A 120 -15.99 8.13 12.17
N HIS A 121 -15.97 7.74 13.45
CA HIS A 121 -15.79 6.37 13.93
C HIS A 121 -17.12 5.64 14.14
N ALA A 122 -18.24 6.35 14.07
CA ALA A 122 -19.57 5.75 14.13
C ALA A 122 -19.89 4.97 12.83
N PRO A 123 -20.67 3.89 12.93
CA PRO A 123 -21.14 3.15 11.76
C PRO A 123 -22.08 3.99 10.90
N VAL A 124 -22.00 3.80 9.59
CA VAL A 124 -22.86 4.46 8.59
C VAL A 124 -23.82 3.44 7.98
N LYS A 125 -24.99 3.91 7.53
CA LYS A 125 -25.96 3.07 6.81
C LYS A 125 -25.29 2.38 5.60
N GLY A 126 -25.35 1.05 5.57
CA GLY A 126 -24.75 0.24 4.50
C GLY A 126 -23.34 -0.27 4.79
N ASP A 127 -22.74 0.10 5.92
CA ASP A 127 -21.49 -0.52 6.37
C ASP A 127 -21.72 -2.01 6.67
N SER A 128 -20.81 -2.86 6.18
CA SER A 128 -20.73 -4.26 6.59
C SER A 128 -20.22 -4.39 8.03
N GLU A 129 -20.38 -5.56 8.66
CA GLU A 129 -19.85 -5.79 10.00
C GLU A 129 -18.34 -5.53 10.11
N GLY A 130 -17.56 -5.93 9.10
CA GLY A 130 -16.13 -5.64 9.04
C GLY A 130 -15.82 -4.14 8.99
N VAL A 131 -16.58 -3.37 8.21
CA VAL A 131 -16.40 -1.91 8.15
C VAL A 131 -16.79 -1.24 9.47
N LYS A 132 -17.87 -1.68 10.12
CA LYS A 132 -18.26 -1.18 11.45
C LYS A 132 -17.16 -1.43 12.48
N ALA A 133 -16.61 -2.65 12.49
CA ALA A 133 -15.51 -3.04 13.36
C ALA A 133 -14.26 -2.19 13.11
N TRP A 134 -13.87 -2.00 11.85
CA TRP A 134 -12.75 -1.14 11.48
C TRP A 134 -12.93 0.31 11.92
N ARG A 135 -14.12 0.93 11.68
CA ARG A 135 -14.38 2.32 12.10
C ARG A 135 -14.26 2.50 13.61
N ALA A 136 -14.91 1.61 14.37
CA ALA A 136 -14.85 1.63 15.83
C ALA A 136 -13.42 1.42 16.32
N ARG A 137 -12.67 0.47 15.74
CA ARG A 137 -11.27 0.20 16.07
C ARG A 137 -10.41 1.44 15.88
N MET A 138 -10.53 2.14 14.74
CA MET A 138 -9.76 3.34 14.44
C MET A 138 -10.03 4.52 15.38
N GLY A 139 -11.14 4.50 16.14
CA GLY A 139 -11.41 5.48 17.19
C GLY A 139 -10.64 5.25 18.49
N THR A 140 -10.04 4.07 18.68
CA THR A 140 -9.38 3.68 19.94
C THR A 140 -7.94 4.21 20.05
N GLU A 141 -7.47 4.45 21.28
CA GLU A 141 -6.07 4.82 21.53
C GLU A 141 -5.09 3.71 21.14
N ASN A 142 -5.49 2.44 21.31
CA ASN A 142 -4.67 1.30 20.89
C ASN A 142 -4.44 1.30 19.38
N ALA A 143 -5.47 1.54 18.57
CA ALA A 143 -5.33 1.62 17.13
C ALA A 143 -4.47 2.80 16.69
N LYS A 144 -4.58 3.95 17.36
CA LYS A 144 -3.70 5.10 17.12
C LYS A 144 -2.24 4.77 17.43
N ALA A 145 -1.97 3.99 18.47
CA ALA A 145 -0.62 3.54 18.80
C ALA A 145 -0.07 2.57 17.75
N ILE A 146 -0.84 1.55 17.36
CA ILE A 146 -0.45 0.59 16.32
C ILE A 146 -0.20 1.30 14.98
N TYR A 147 -1.09 2.23 14.59
CA TYR A 147 -0.99 2.93 13.31
C TYR A 147 0.30 3.76 13.16
N LYS A 148 0.94 4.19 14.26
CA LYS A 148 2.25 4.86 14.20
C LYS A 148 3.33 3.98 13.57
N ASN A 149 3.23 2.65 13.68
CA ASN A 149 4.17 1.71 13.09
C ASN A 149 4.13 1.67 11.55
N ARG A 150 3.06 2.19 10.94
CA ARG A 150 2.91 2.22 9.46
C ARG A 150 3.92 3.16 8.81
N ALA A 151 4.26 4.28 9.46
CA ALA A 151 5.27 5.22 8.93
C ALA A 151 6.66 4.59 8.89
N SER A 152 7.13 4.12 10.05
CA SER A 152 8.49 3.60 10.22
C SER A 152 8.77 2.35 9.38
N SER A 153 7.75 1.56 9.05
CA SER A 153 7.89 0.35 8.24
C SER A 153 7.78 0.63 6.73
N ALA A 154 6.63 1.11 6.25
CA ALA A 154 6.36 1.25 4.83
C ALA A 154 7.21 2.33 4.15
N GLU A 155 7.37 3.50 4.80
CA GLU A 155 8.13 4.61 4.22
C GLU A 155 9.62 4.28 4.17
N LEU A 156 10.14 3.56 5.16
CA LEU A 156 11.54 3.14 5.19
C LEU A 156 11.88 2.21 4.02
N SER A 157 11.05 1.21 3.73
CA SER A 157 11.26 0.34 2.56
C SER A 157 11.25 1.11 1.25
N ASN A 158 10.29 2.02 1.07
CA ASN A 158 10.20 2.87 -0.12
C ASN A 158 11.41 3.80 -0.25
N ALA A 159 11.80 4.46 0.83
CA ALA A 159 12.96 5.34 0.88
C ALA A 159 14.26 4.58 0.60
N SER A 160 14.42 3.38 1.17
CA SER A 160 15.58 2.53 0.92
C SER A 160 15.73 2.17 -0.56
N CYS A 161 14.63 1.76 -1.21
CA CYS A 161 14.63 1.47 -2.65
C CYS A 161 14.97 2.71 -3.49
N ARG A 162 14.42 3.88 -3.16
CA ARG A 162 14.74 5.15 -3.84
C ARG A 162 16.19 5.58 -3.64
N ASN A 163 16.73 5.45 -2.43
CA ASN A 163 18.13 5.78 -2.13
C ASN A 163 19.10 4.86 -2.89
N ARG A 164 18.65 3.68 -3.32
CA ARG A 164 19.40 2.78 -4.21
C ARG A 164 19.09 2.97 -5.70
N GLY A 165 18.39 4.04 -6.08
CA GLY A 165 18.20 4.41 -7.48
C GLY A 165 16.86 4.01 -8.11
N LEU A 166 15.88 3.49 -7.36
CA LEU A 166 14.54 3.18 -7.89
C LEU A 166 13.69 4.45 -8.10
N TRP A 167 14.15 5.34 -8.97
CA TRP A 167 13.46 6.55 -9.42
C TRP A 167 12.85 6.40 -10.80
N SER A 168 13.45 5.55 -11.64
CA SER A 168 13.02 5.25 -12.99
C SER A 168 13.31 3.78 -13.32
N PHE A 169 12.65 3.27 -14.36
CA PHE A 169 12.93 1.95 -14.90
C PHE A 169 13.71 2.08 -16.21
N ASN A 170 14.83 1.36 -16.31
CA ASN A 170 15.62 1.24 -17.54
C ASN A 170 15.11 0.10 -18.45
N VAL A 171 13.92 -0.40 -18.16
CA VAL A 171 13.25 -1.49 -18.87
C VAL A 171 11.86 -1.03 -19.29
N ARG A 172 11.28 -1.73 -20.28
CA ARG A 172 9.91 -1.48 -20.76
C ARG A 172 9.01 -2.65 -20.41
N GLY A 173 7.76 -2.36 -20.07
CA GLY A 173 6.74 -3.32 -19.70
C GLY A 173 6.72 -3.63 -18.20
N GLN A 174 5.51 -3.84 -17.70
CA GLN A 174 5.17 -4.06 -16.30
C GLN A 174 5.91 -5.27 -15.72
N ILE A 175 6.02 -6.37 -16.48
CA ILE A 175 6.72 -7.58 -16.02
C ILE A 175 8.19 -7.29 -15.71
N LYS A 176 8.88 -6.57 -16.61
CA LYS A 176 10.30 -6.23 -16.40
C LYS A 176 10.47 -5.21 -15.28
N ALA A 177 9.56 -4.22 -15.18
CA ALA A 177 9.55 -3.28 -14.07
C ALA A 177 9.36 -4.00 -12.73
N LYS A 178 8.47 -5.00 -12.67
CA LYS A 178 8.29 -5.87 -11.49
C LYS A 178 9.54 -6.65 -11.15
N SER A 179 10.26 -7.20 -12.14
CA SER A 179 11.55 -7.83 -11.90
C SER A 179 12.52 -6.86 -11.22
N VAL A 180 12.66 -5.63 -11.71
CA VAL A 180 13.51 -4.60 -11.08
C VAL A 180 13.06 -4.32 -9.64
N ALA A 181 11.77 -4.13 -9.38
CA ALA A 181 11.24 -3.93 -8.02
C ALA A 181 11.56 -5.12 -7.09
N LEU A 182 11.49 -6.35 -7.59
CA LEU A 182 11.88 -7.55 -6.85
C LEU A 182 13.37 -7.56 -6.50
N TRP A 183 14.26 -7.17 -7.41
CA TRP A 183 15.70 -7.04 -7.12
C TRP A 183 15.94 -6.04 -5.97
N HIS A 184 15.26 -4.90 -5.99
CA HIS A 184 15.34 -3.92 -4.89
C HIS A 184 14.82 -4.50 -3.56
N ALA A 185 13.73 -5.26 -3.59
CA ALA A 185 13.17 -5.90 -2.41
C ALA A 185 14.12 -6.98 -1.83
N ILE A 186 14.77 -7.78 -2.68
CA ILE A 186 15.78 -8.76 -2.26
C ILE A 186 16.95 -8.07 -1.58
N VAL A 187 17.49 -7.01 -2.18
CA VAL A 187 18.60 -6.24 -1.60
C VAL A 187 18.19 -5.61 -0.27
N HIS A 188 16.98 -5.05 -0.18
CA HIS A 188 16.43 -4.52 1.07
C HIS A 188 16.36 -5.59 2.16
N ASN A 189 15.78 -6.75 1.84
CA ASN A 189 15.64 -7.85 2.78
C ASN A 189 16.99 -8.43 3.21
N PHE A 190 17.98 -8.47 2.32
CA PHE A 190 19.34 -8.88 2.66
C PHE A 190 19.98 -7.94 3.70
N HIS A 191 19.84 -6.62 3.53
CA HIS A 191 20.30 -5.66 4.54
C HIS A 191 19.55 -5.82 5.87
N ARG A 192 18.23 -6.05 5.83
CA ARG A 192 17.44 -6.31 7.05
C ARG A 192 17.91 -7.56 7.76
N LEU A 193 18.20 -8.64 7.03
CA LEU A 193 18.75 -9.86 7.60
C LEU A 193 20.06 -9.58 8.36
N LEU A 194 21.01 -8.88 7.74
CA LEU A 194 22.27 -8.53 8.38
C LEU A 194 22.08 -7.68 9.65
N ASP A 195 21.18 -6.70 9.62
CA ASP A 195 20.88 -5.86 10.78
C ASP A 195 20.25 -6.66 11.93
N LEU A 196 19.31 -7.56 11.61
CA LEU A 196 18.63 -8.41 12.58
C LEU A 196 19.59 -9.42 13.21
N THR A 197 20.47 -10.04 12.41
CA THR A 197 21.51 -10.94 12.91
C THR A 197 22.46 -10.21 13.86
N ARG A 198 22.94 -9.02 13.50
CA ARG A 198 23.81 -8.22 14.39
C ARG A 198 23.13 -7.88 15.72
N LYS A 199 21.84 -7.50 15.68
CA LYS A 199 21.06 -7.21 16.89
C LYS A 199 20.89 -8.45 17.77
N ALA A 200 20.62 -9.61 17.18
CA ALA A 200 20.49 -10.86 17.91
C ALA A 200 21.81 -11.25 18.59
N THR A 201 22.94 -11.15 17.88
CA THR A 201 24.27 -11.44 18.45
C THR A 201 24.64 -10.47 19.57
N ALA A 202 24.31 -9.19 19.46
CA ALA A 202 24.60 -8.19 20.51
C ALA A 202 23.72 -8.33 21.76
N ALA A 203 22.60 -9.07 21.68
CA ALA A 203 21.70 -9.33 22.79
C ALA A 203 22.01 -10.64 23.55
N THR A 204 23.00 -11.41 23.08
CA THR A 204 23.49 -12.66 23.68
C THR A 204 24.78 -12.37 24.44
#